data_AF-A0A6P2CW73-F1
#
_entry.id   AF-A0A6P2CW73-F1
#
_cell.length_a   1.000
_cell.length_b   1.000
_cell.length_c   1.000
_cell.angle_alpha   90.00
_cell.angle_beta   90.00
_cell.angle_gamma   90.00
#
_symmetry.space_group_name_H-M   'P 1'
#
loop_
_entity.id
_entity.type
_entity.pdbx_description
1 polymer ?
#
loop_
_entity_poly.entity_id
_entity_poly.type
_entity_poly.pdbx_seq_one_letter_code
_entity_poly.pdbx_strand_id
1 'polypeptide(L)'
;MDQIFDPRSLPQPTDEQYASFAEHIGEAHSWYKHLPLLTGRPFVVFLAPDSGIGRRVARLTGSGYHLETPAEGPVFTVENPRLHYSWKTSEEYRRRFGYLDFASKGHDGTFGRDVGGPMYVPQEVWDRCSFTLFPYVSGGAGLESIRWAHEEAVAELQAGTSHPMRDAVLQWARLAQEHGEAWQSMNDGDREIVMARGREEAEPPETTPAVDRYYGIEAQLEAVYFEQLRPGELAKIRSALDELRVLLAGQ
;
A
#
# COMPACT_ATOMS: atom_id res chain seq x y z
N MET A 1 12.70 16.25 -28.99
CA MET A 1 13.53 16.72 -27.87
C MET A 1 12.60 16.81 -26.70
N ASP A 2 12.58 15.79 -25.86
CA ASP A 2 11.76 15.80 -24.65
C ASP A 2 12.33 16.86 -23.72
N GLN A 3 11.54 17.90 -23.43
CA GLN A 3 11.90 18.87 -22.41
C GLN A 3 12.09 18.12 -21.09
N ILE A 4 13.30 18.16 -20.54
CA ILE A 4 13.57 17.66 -19.20
C ILE A 4 12.79 18.58 -18.26
N PHE A 5 11.68 18.08 -17.76
CA PHE A 5 10.85 18.77 -16.79
C PHE A 5 11.65 18.99 -15.50
N ASP A 6 11.68 20.24 -15.01
CA ASP A 6 12.29 20.57 -13.72
C ASP A 6 11.24 20.44 -12.60
N PRO A 7 11.32 19.42 -11.73
CA PRO A 7 10.35 19.23 -10.65
C PRO A 7 10.29 20.40 -9.65
N ARG A 8 11.32 21.26 -9.60
CA ARG A 8 11.37 22.45 -8.74
C ARG A 8 10.47 23.58 -9.23
N SER A 9 10.00 23.51 -10.47
CA SER A 9 9.05 24.48 -11.03
C SER A 9 7.62 24.30 -10.49
N LEU A 10 7.36 23.21 -9.77
CA LEU A 10 6.06 22.93 -9.15
C LEU A 10 5.94 23.56 -7.77
N PRO A 11 4.70 23.86 -7.33
CA PRO A 11 4.42 24.20 -5.94
C PRO A 11 4.98 23.15 -4.98
N GLN A 12 5.74 23.61 -3.99
CA GLN A 12 6.27 22.76 -2.93
C GLN A 12 5.13 22.14 -2.11
N PRO A 13 5.16 20.83 -1.82
CA PRO A 13 4.15 20.22 -0.96
C PRO A 13 4.22 20.76 0.47
N THR A 14 3.07 20.89 1.12
CA THR A 14 2.99 21.25 2.54
C THR A 14 3.34 20.07 3.45
N ASP A 15 3.61 20.34 4.73
CA ASP A 15 3.83 19.28 5.73
C ASP A 15 2.68 18.28 5.81
N GLU A 16 1.43 18.79 5.79
CA GLU A 16 0.23 17.96 5.77
C GLU A 16 0.14 17.09 4.51
N GLN A 17 0.55 17.61 3.36
CA GLN A 17 0.60 16.85 2.12
C GLN A 17 1.64 15.74 2.15
N TYR A 18 2.83 16.00 2.69
CA TYR A 18 3.85 14.97 2.90
C TYR A 18 3.36 13.86 3.84
N ALA A 19 2.78 14.22 4.99
CA ALA A 19 2.25 13.26 5.96
C ALA A 19 1.12 12.41 5.34
N SER A 20 0.15 13.07 4.72
CA SER A 20 -0.99 12.41 4.06
C SER A 20 -0.54 11.50 2.92
N PHE A 21 0.51 11.88 2.19
CA PHE A 21 1.02 11.10 1.07
C PHE A 21 1.76 9.85 1.54
N ALA A 22 2.49 9.91 2.65
CA ALA A 22 3.13 8.73 3.24
C ALA A 22 2.10 7.65 3.62
N GLU A 23 0.99 8.07 4.26
CA GLU A 23 -0.14 7.19 4.55
C GLU A 23 -0.81 6.69 3.28
N HIS A 24 -0.99 7.58 2.28
CA HIS A 24 -1.56 7.20 1.00
C HIS A 24 -0.80 6.08 0.32
N ILE A 25 0.54 6.12 0.29
CA ILE A 25 1.34 5.01 -0.27
C ILE A 25 1.06 3.74 0.52
N GLY A 26 1.09 3.78 1.86
CA GLY A 26 0.81 2.61 2.70
C GLY A 26 -0.64 2.11 2.68
N GLU A 27 -1.54 2.79 2.00
CA GLU A 27 -2.96 2.38 1.87
C GLU A 27 -3.39 2.22 0.41
N ALA A 28 -2.56 2.68 -0.53
CA ALA A 28 -2.82 2.54 -1.95
C ALA A 28 -2.88 1.05 -2.29
N HIS A 29 -3.91 0.71 -3.07
CA HIS A 29 -4.41 -0.56 -3.61
C HIS A 29 -3.55 -1.84 -3.49
N SER A 30 -4.19 -2.99 -3.70
CA SER A 30 -3.68 -4.38 -3.63
C SER A 30 -2.30 -4.70 -4.27
N TRP A 31 -1.54 -3.74 -4.83
CA TRP A 31 -0.15 -3.92 -5.23
C TRP A 31 0.73 -4.48 -4.12
N TYR A 32 0.44 -4.19 -2.84
CA TYR A 32 1.19 -4.75 -1.71
C TYR A 32 1.13 -6.28 -1.69
N LYS A 33 0.02 -6.89 -2.16
CA LYS A 33 -0.15 -8.34 -2.29
C LYS A 33 0.74 -8.96 -3.37
N HIS A 34 1.27 -8.14 -4.25
CA HIS A 34 2.15 -8.54 -5.35
C HIS A 34 3.62 -8.22 -5.07
N LEU A 35 3.94 -7.75 -3.87
CA LEU A 35 5.31 -7.56 -3.46
C LEU A 35 5.94 -8.93 -3.12
N PRO A 36 7.17 -9.20 -3.58
CA PRO A 36 7.90 -10.36 -3.09
C PRO A 36 8.22 -10.22 -1.59
N LEU A 37 7.94 -11.23 -0.79
CA LEU A 37 8.27 -11.20 0.65
C LEU A 37 9.78 -11.19 0.88
N LEU A 38 10.57 -11.92 0.10
CA LEU A 38 12.02 -12.04 0.34
C LEU A 38 12.82 -10.81 -0.11
N THR A 39 12.46 -10.23 -1.24
CA THR A 39 13.25 -9.16 -1.88
C THR A 39 12.57 -7.80 -1.84
N GLY A 40 11.29 -7.74 -1.48
CA GLY A 40 10.48 -6.54 -1.63
C GLY A 40 10.41 -6.05 -3.07
N ARG A 41 9.97 -4.81 -3.25
CA ARG A 41 10.07 -4.08 -4.52
C ARG A 41 10.63 -2.67 -4.28
N PRO A 42 11.51 -2.18 -5.17
CA PRO A 42 11.95 -0.79 -5.10
C PRO A 42 10.86 0.19 -5.53
N PHE A 43 10.74 1.27 -4.76
CA PHE A 43 9.88 2.42 -5.00
C PHE A 43 10.71 3.69 -5.01
N VAL A 44 10.15 4.75 -5.58
CA VAL A 44 10.70 6.11 -5.53
C VAL A 44 9.57 7.12 -5.43
N VAL A 45 9.77 8.17 -4.65
CA VAL A 45 8.86 9.33 -4.56
C VAL A 45 9.47 10.55 -5.26
N PHE A 46 8.62 11.34 -5.92
CA PHE A 46 9.02 12.49 -6.73
C PHE A 46 7.86 13.48 -6.92
N LEU A 47 8.13 14.62 -7.60
CA LEU A 47 7.09 15.53 -8.07
C LEU A 47 6.84 15.34 -9.57
N ALA A 48 5.56 15.27 -9.96
CA ALA A 48 5.13 15.14 -11.34
C ALA A 48 4.01 16.14 -11.66
N PRO A 49 4.04 16.82 -12.82
CA PRO A 49 3.01 17.80 -13.18
C PRO A 49 1.65 17.13 -13.43
N ASP A 50 1.69 15.86 -13.82
CA ASP A 50 0.54 14.99 -14.08
C ASP A 50 0.17 14.12 -12.86
N SER A 51 0.72 14.37 -11.67
CA SER A 51 0.29 13.69 -10.43
C SER A 51 -1.20 13.88 -10.19
N GLY A 52 -1.89 12.77 -9.90
CA GLY A 52 -3.35 12.75 -9.76
C GLY A 52 -4.13 12.83 -11.08
N ILE A 53 -3.45 12.78 -12.24
CA ILE A 53 -4.06 12.60 -13.56
C ILE A 53 -3.83 11.14 -13.97
N GLY A 54 -4.72 10.56 -14.78
CA GLY A 54 -4.52 9.20 -15.25
C GLY A 54 -4.87 8.98 -16.70
N ARG A 55 -4.38 7.86 -17.23
CA ARG A 55 -4.58 7.48 -18.64
C ARG A 55 -5.88 6.74 -18.91
N ARG A 56 -6.63 6.35 -17.89
CA ARG A 56 -7.88 5.60 -18.05
C ARG A 56 -8.99 6.23 -17.21
N VAL A 57 -10.09 6.59 -17.87
CA VAL A 57 -11.32 7.05 -17.22
C VAL A 57 -12.43 6.05 -17.32
N ALA A 58 -13.23 6.00 -16.26
CA ALA A 58 -14.55 5.40 -16.30
C ALA A 58 -15.48 6.34 -17.07
N ARG A 59 -16.10 5.90 -18.15
CA ARG A 59 -17.23 6.60 -18.74
C ARG A 59 -18.48 5.75 -18.52
N LEU A 60 -19.54 6.36 -18.00
CA LEU A 60 -20.82 5.70 -17.82
C LEU A 60 -21.52 5.59 -19.20
N THR A 61 -21.86 4.37 -19.60
CA THR A 61 -22.66 4.08 -20.80
C THR A 61 -23.83 3.18 -20.42
N GLY A 62 -25.05 3.71 -20.49
CA GLY A 62 -26.23 3.01 -20.01
C GLY A 62 -26.15 2.78 -18.49
N SER A 63 -26.15 1.52 -18.05
CA SER A 63 -26.01 1.11 -16.64
C SER A 63 -24.60 0.62 -16.26
N GLY A 64 -23.62 0.67 -17.18
CA GLY A 64 -22.27 0.16 -16.95
C GLY A 64 -21.18 1.19 -17.22
N TYR A 65 -19.98 0.94 -16.69
CA TYR A 65 -18.79 1.75 -16.99
C TYR A 65 -17.94 1.08 -18.06
N HIS A 66 -17.43 1.86 -19.01
CA HIS A 66 -16.36 1.43 -19.93
C HIS A 66 -15.10 2.28 -19.73
N LEU A 67 -13.95 1.68 -20.05
CA LEU A 67 -12.65 2.33 -19.92
C LEU A 67 -12.24 2.99 -21.22
N GLU A 68 -12.00 4.30 -21.18
CA GLU A 68 -11.42 5.05 -22.30
C GLU A 68 -10.01 5.54 -21.94
N THR A 69 -9.12 5.61 -22.94
CA THR A 69 -7.77 6.19 -22.81
C THR A 69 -7.69 7.48 -23.64
N PRO A 70 -7.97 8.66 -23.06
CA PRO A 70 -7.81 9.93 -23.74
C PRO A 70 -6.34 10.16 -24.11
N ALA A 71 -6.09 10.83 -25.23
CA ALA A 71 -4.75 11.05 -25.77
C ALA A 71 -3.80 11.75 -24.79
N GLU A 72 -4.35 12.53 -23.84
CA GLU A 72 -3.59 13.28 -22.83
C GLU A 72 -3.82 12.78 -21.39
N GLY A 73 -4.71 11.79 -21.18
CA GLY A 73 -5.17 11.36 -19.85
C GLY A 73 -6.00 12.47 -19.17
N PRO A 74 -7.30 12.27 -18.91
CA PRO A 74 -8.13 13.39 -18.49
C PRO A 74 -7.89 13.67 -17.00
N VAL A 75 -8.02 14.95 -16.65
CA VAL A 75 -8.26 15.35 -15.27
C VAL A 75 -9.47 14.56 -14.76
N PHE A 76 -9.32 13.86 -13.64
CA PHE A 76 -10.43 13.14 -13.03
C PHE A 76 -11.39 14.16 -12.42
N THR A 77 -12.64 14.13 -12.87
CA THR A 77 -13.73 14.99 -12.38
C THR A 77 -14.81 14.13 -11.73
N VAL A 78 -15.84 14.77 -11.16
CA VAL A 78 -17.00 14.04 -10.63
C VAL A 78 -17.74 13.30 -11.76
N GLU A 79 -17.78 13.89 -12.95
CA GLU A 79 -18.41 13.34 -14.15
C GLU A 79 -17.55 12.29 -14.86
N ASN A 80 -16.23 12.37 -14.70
CA ASN A 80 -15.25 11.43 -15.26
C ASN A 80 -14.31 10.93 -14.15
N PRO A 81 -14.83 10.15 -13.18
CA PRO A 81 -14.03 9.71 -12.05
C PRO A 81 -12.96 8.71 -12.51
N ARG A 82 -11.89 8.64 -11.71
CA ARG A 82 -10.90 7.58 -11.85
C ARG A 82 -11.56 6.21 -11.64
N LEU A 83 -11.43 5.29 -12.60
CA LEU A 83 -11.80 3.88 -12.38
C LEU A 83 -10.70 3.16 -11.58
N HIS A 84 -10.54 3.49 -10.31
CA HIS A 84 -9.78 2.70 -9.34
C HIS A 84 -10.07 3.20 -7.93
N TYR A 85 -10.04 2.31 -6.94
CA TYR A 85 -10.83 2.35 -5.69
C TYR A 85 -10.61 3.52 -4.71
N SER A 86 -9.89 4.58 -5.10
CA SER A 86 -9.86 5.82 -4.34
C SER A 86 -10.94 6.82 -4.73
N TRP A 87 -11.58 6.71 -5.91
CA TRP A 87 -12.64 7.62 -6.39
C TRP A 87 -12.34 9.12 -6.20
N LYS A 88 -11.06 9.52 -6.30
CA LYS A 88 -10.64 10.91 -6.09
C LYS A 88 -10.61 11.67 -7.41
N THR A 89 -11.13 12.89 -7.41
CA THR A 89 -10.86 13.83 -8.50
C THR A 89 -9.39 14.24 -8.48
N SER A 90 -8.87 14.75 -9.61
CA SER A 90 -7.49 15.28 -9.64
C SER A 90 -7.34 16.48 -8.72
N GLU A 91 -8.40 17.27 -8.54
CA GLU A 91 -8.45 18.36 -7.57
C GLU A 91 -8.31 17.84 -6.14
N GLU A 92 -9.09 16.82 -5.75
CA GLU A 92 -8.98 16.23 -4.42
C GLU A 92 -7.59 15.62 -4.18
N TYR A 93 -7.03 14.94 -5.17
CA TYR A 93 -5.67 14.43 -5.11
C TYR A 93 -4.66 15.55 -4.85
N ARG A 94 -4.69 16.61 -5.66
CA ARG A 94 -3.77 17.74 -5.53
C ARG A 94 -3.94 18.52 -4.24
N ARG A 95 -5.17 18.64 -3.74
CA ARG A 95 -5.42 19.22 -2.42
C ARG A 95 -4.71 18.40 -1.33
N ARG A 96 -4.85 17.07 -1.37
CA ARG A 96 -4.31 16.17 -0.34
C ARG A 96 -2.82 15.91 -0.44
N PHE A 97 -2.25 15.91 -1.64
CA PHE A 97 -0.89 15.42 -1.90
C PHE A 97 -0.03 16.38 -2.73
N GLY A 98 -0.59 17.49 -3.19
CA GLY A 98 0.10 18.40 -4.11
C GLY A 98 0.42 17.70 -5.42
N TYR A 99 1.69 17.78 -5.82
CA TYR A 99 2.22 17.11 -7.00
C TYR A 99 3.08 15.87 -6.65
N LEU A 100 3.03 15.40 -5.40
CA LEU A 100 3.71 14.18 -5.00
C LEU A 100 3.17 12.99 -5.79
N ASP A 101 4.08 12.12 -6.24
CA ASP A 101 3.75 10.82 -6.78
C ASP A 101 4.82 9.79 -6.44
N PHE A 102 4.53 8.53 -6.73
CA PHE A 102 5.43 7.42 -6.55
C PHE A 102 5.39 6.48 -7.75
N ALA A 103 6.50 5.78 -7.97
CA ALA A 103 6.61 4.73 -8.96
C ALA A 103 7.29 3.52 -8.36
N SER A 104 6.91 2.34 -8.84
CA SER A 104 7.58 1.09 -8.49
C SER A 104 8.40 0.59 -9.66
N LYS A 105 9.54 -0.04 -9.39
CA LYS A 105 10.36 -0.65 -10.42
C LYS A 105 9.82 -2.04 -10.76
N GLY A 106 9.41 -2.24 -12.01
CA GLY A 106 9.01 -3.52 -12.57
C GLY A 106 10.20 -4.47 -12.78
N HIS A 107 9.90 -5.73 -13.08
CA HIS A 107 10.92 -6.77 -13.32
C HIS A 107 11.79 -6.48 -14.56
N ASP A 108 11.25 -5.77 -15.54
CA ASP A 108 11.95 -5.31 -16.74
C ASP A 108 12.82 -4.05 -16.49
N GLY A 109 12.85 -3.58 -15.23
CA GLY A 109 13.58 -2.39 -14.82
C GLY A 109 12.87 -1.08 -15.12
N THR A 110 11.67 -1.10 -15.72
CA THR A 110 10.88 0.09 -15.99
C THR A 110 10.14 0.57 -14.74
N PHE A 111 9.90 1.88 -14.66
CA PHE A 111 9.10 2.47 -13.57
C PHE A 111 7.65 2.58 -13.97
N GLY A 112 6.77 1.90 -13.22
CA GLY A 112 5.33 2.00 -13.35
C GLY A 112 4.73 2.82 -12.22
N ARG A 113 3.94 3.83 -12.57
CA ARG A 113 3.04 4.55 -11.65
C ARG A 113 1.73 3.78 -11.52
N ASP A 114 1.02 4.02 -10.43
CA ASP A 114 -0.35 3.48 -10.24
C ASP A 114 -1.30 3.96 -11.36
N VAL A 115 -1.06 5.16 -11.90
CA VAL A 115 -1.71 5.65 -13.11
C VAL A 115 -0.70 6.38 -13.98
N GLY A 116 -0.18 5.71 -15.01
CA GLY A 116 0.80 6.32 -15.89
C GLY A 116 1.47 5.30 -16.78
N GLY A 117 2.12 5.81 -17.83
CA GLY A 117 3.04 4.99 -18.62
C GLY A 117 4.40 4.89 -17.92
N PRO A 118 5.35 4.19 -18.55
CA PRO A 118 6.75 4.22 -18.14
C PRO A 118 7.23 5.66 -18.01
N MET A 119 8.02 5.93 -16.97
CA MET A 119 8.60 7.24 -16.74
C MET A 119 10.11 7.16 -16.53
N TYR A 120 10.79 8.26 -16.85
CA TYR A 120 12.17 8.48 -16.47
C TYR A 120 12.23 9.17 -15.11
N VAL A 121 13.00 8.61 -14.19
CA VAL A 121 13.29 9.22 -12.88
C VAL A 121 14.74 9.67 -12.92
N PRO A 122 15.04 10.96 -12.67
CA PRO A 122 16.43 11.43 -12.60
C PRO A 122 17.24 10.63 -11.58
N GLN A 123 18.49 10.29 -11.91
CA GLN A 123 19.35 9.45 -11.07
C GLN A 123 19.50 9.99 -9.64
N GLU A 124 19.65 11.31 -9.48
CA GLU A 124 19.75 11.94 -8.15
C GLU A 124 18.49 11.72 -7.29
N VAL A 125 17.31 11.81 -7.90
CA VAL A 125 16.03 11.53 -7.21
C VAL A 125 15.95 10.04 -6.87
N TRP A 126 16.39 9.17 -7.77
CA TRP A 126 16.44 7.73 -7.50
C TRP A 126 17.38 7.41 -6.32
N ASP A 127 18.59 7.95 -6.31
CA ASP A 127 19.60 7.60 -5.30
C ASP A 127 19.20 8.05 -3.89
N ARG A 128 18.43 9.14 -3.77
CA ARG A 128 18.05 9.74 -2.48
C ARG A 128 16.62 9.42 -2.03
N CYS A 129 15.69 9.29 -2.98
CA CYS A 129 14.26 9.18 -2.69
C CYS A 129 13.70 7.78 -2.97
N SER A 130 14.57 6.79 -3.20
CA SER A 130 14.17 5.40 -3.37
C SER A 130 14.21 4.61 -2.07
N PHE A 131 13.37 3.58 -1.99
CA PHE A 131 13.27 2.68 -0.85
C PHE A 131 12.66 1.34 -1.28
N THR A 132 12.90 0.29 -0.51
CA THR A 132 12.32 -1.04 -0.76
C THR A 132 11.17 -1.30 0.19
N LEU A 133 9.99 -1.53 -0.38
CA LEU A 133 8.81 -1.94 0.37
C LEU A 133 8.59 -3.45 0.33
N PHE A 134 8.06 -3.96 1.43
CA PHE A 134 7.64 -5.35 1.61
C PHE A 134 6.10 -5.43 1.74
N PRO A 135 5.50 -6.64 1.61
CA PRO A 135 4.04 -6.81 1.59
C PRO A 135 3.28 -6.22 2.79
N TYR A 136 3.96 -6.09 3.94
CA TYR A 136 3.39 -5.62 5.20
C TYR A 136 3.34 -4.09 5.37
N VAL A 137 3.39 -3.33 4.27
CA VAL A 137 3.21 -1.87 4.26
C VAL A 137 1.73 -1.45 4.39
N SER A 138 0.80 -2.32 3.98
CA SER A 138 -0.63 -2.00 3.92
C SER A 138 -1.24 -1.76 5.30
N GLY A 139 -2.21 -0.84 5.42
CA GLY A 139 -3.02 -0.65 6.63
C GLY A 139 -4.03 -1.78 6.85
N GLY A 140 -5.30 -1.54 6.51
CA GLY A 140 -6.43 -2.39 6.92
C GLY A 140 -6.55 -3.76 6.23
N ALA A 141 -6.02 -3.92 5.01
CA ALA A 141 -6.13 -5.16 4.24
C ALA A 141 -4.82 -5.96 4.19
N GLY A 142 -3.79 -5.49 4.90
CA GLY A 142 -2.46 -6.06 4.91
C GLY A 142 -2.32 -7.36 5.68
N LEU A 143 -3.09 -7.53 6.76
CA LEU A 143 -3.08 -8.75 7.58
C LEU A 143 -3.29 -10.02 6.74
N GLU A 144 -4.26 -10.03 5.84
CA GLU A 144 -4.52 -11.20 4.99
C GLU A 144 -3.52 -11.37 3.84
N SER A 145 -2.76 -10.32 3.49
CA SER A 145 -1.87 -10.39 2.32
C SER A 145 -0.63 -11.24 2.53
N ILE A 146 -0.07 -11.25 3.73
CA ILE A 146 1.05 -12.13 4.04
C ILE A 146 0.59 -13.59 4.08
N ARG A 147 -0.66 -13.83 4.53
CA ARG A 147 -1.22 -15.15 4.80
C ARG A 147 -1.29 -16.06 3.58
N TRP A 148 -1.72 -15.53 2.43
CA TRP A 148 -2.10 -16.37 1.28
C TRP A 148 -1.09 -16.41 0.15
N ALA A 149 -0.11 -15.49 0.12
CA ALA A 149 0.72 -15.28 -1.06
C ALA A 149 2.19 -15.71 -0.89
N HIS A 150 2.62 -16.12 0.31
CA HIS A 150 4.05 -16.19 0.63
C HIS A 150 4.50 -17.43 1.41
N GLU A 151 3.79 -18.56 1.32
CA GLU A 151 4.17 -19.80 2.02
C GLU A 151 5.60 -20.26 1.70
N GLU A 152 5.98 -20.28 0.42
CA GLU A 152 7.34 -20.66 -0.01
C GLU A 152 8.41 -19.72 0.57
N ALA A 153 8.17 -18.42 0.54
CA ALA A 153 9.07 -17.43 1.10
C ALA A 153 9.22 -17.59 2.63
N VAL A 154 8.14 -17.91 3.35
CA VAL A 154 8.21 -18.21 4.79
C VAL A 154 9.06 -19.45 5.04
N ALA A 155 8.91 -20.51 4.25
CA ALA A 155 9.74 -21.70 4.36
C ALA A 155 11.24 -21.40 4.12
N GLU A 156 11.56 -20.54 3.15
CA GLU A 156 12.92 -20.07 2.93
C GLU A 156 13.48 -19.27 4.13
N LEU A 157 12.67 -18.38 4.73
CA LEU A 157 13.08 -17.66 5.95
C LEU A 157 13.37 -18.60 7.12
N GLN A 158 12.56 -19.66 7.28
CA GLN A 158 12.78 -20.71 8.27
C GLN A 158 14.09 -21.46 8.00
N ALA A 159 14.41 -21.73 6.72
CA ALA A 159 15.64 -22.37 6.28
C ALA A 159 16.90 -21.48 6.42
N GLY A 160 16.74 -20.19 6.73
CA GLY A 160 17.85 -19.27 7.04
C GLY A 160 18.08 -18.17 6.02
N THR A 161 17.18 -17.98 5.04
CA THR A 161 17.26 -16.83 4.12
C THR A 161 17.21 -15.51 4.89
N SER A 162 18.08 -14.57 4.51
CA SER A 162 18.20 -13.25 5.14
C SER A 162 17.01 -12.36 4.80
N HIS A 163 16.47 -11.64 5.78
CA HIS A 163 15.39 -10.69 5.60
C HIS A 163 15.44 -9.60 6.69
N PRO A 164 15.18 -8.32 6.37
CA PRO A 164 15.33 -7.21 7.33
C PRO A 164 14.45 -7.35 8.57
N MET A 165 13.26 -7.94 8.42
CA MET A 165 12.30 -8.17 9.50
C MET A 165 12.06 -9.66 9.76
N ARG A 166 13.09 -10.51 9.58
CA ARG A 166 12.96 -11.99 9.59
C ARG A 166 12.18 -12.49 10.81
N ASP A 167 12.57 -12.08 12.01
CA ASP A 167 12.00 -12.62 13.24
C ASP A 167 10.52 -12.23 13.41
N ALA A 168 10.17 -10.98 13.10
CA ALA A 168 8.78 -10.51 13.13
C ALA A 168 7.91 -11.22 12.07
N VAL A 169 8.43 -11.44 10.85
CA VAL A 169 7.72 -12.20 9.81
C VAL A 169 7.51 -13.66 10.21
N LEU A 170 8.51 -14.31 10.80
CA LEU A 170 8.39 -15.68 11.29
C LEU A 170 7.43 -15.80 12.48
N GLN A 171 7.46 -14.83 13.40
CA GLN A 171 6.49 -14.75 14.50
C GLN A 171 5.07 -14.60 13.96
N TRP A 172 4.87 -13.68 13.01
CA TRP A 172 3.59 -13.45 12.36
C TRP A 172 3.09 -14.72 11.66
N ALA A 173 3.94 -15.40 10.88
CA ALA A 173 3.57 -16.61 10.14
C ALA A 173 3.13 -17.75 11.07
N ARG A 174 3.84 -17.95 12.20
CA ARG A 174 3.45 -18.91 13.23
C ARG A 174 2.08 -18.58 13.81
N LEU A 175 1.85 -17.31 14.20
CA LEU A 175 0.55 -16.89 14.73
C LEU A 175 -0.57 -17.06 13.69
N ALA A 176 -0.29 -16.83 12.41
CA ALA A 176 -1.28 -16.98 11.34
C ALA A 176 -1.68 -18.45 11.14
N GLN A 177 -0.72 -19.37 11.29
CA GLN A 177 -0.99 -20.81 11.33
C GLN A 177 -1.84 -21.17 12.55
N GLU A 178 -1.43 -20.75 13.76
CA GLU A 178 -2.18 -21.01 15.01
C GLU A 178 -3.62 -20.45 14.95
N HIS A 179 -3.80 -19.29 14.31
CA HIS A 179 -5.09 -18.67 14.07
C HIS A 179 -5.98 -19.52 13.16
N GLY A 180 -5.41 -20.04 12.06
CA GLY A 180 -6.10 -20.98 11.15
C GLY A 180 -6.50 -22.28 11.85
N GLU A 181 -5.62 -22.84 12.67
CA GLU A 181 -5.90 -24.04 13.48
C GLU A 181 -7.00 -23.78 14.52
N ALA A 182 -6.98 -22.61 15.18
CA ALA A 182 -8.04 -22.20 16.10
C ALA A 182 -9.40 -22.16 15.40
N TRP A 183 -9.49 -21.51 14.24
CA TRP A 183 -10.71 -21.46 13.43
C TRP A 183 -11.23 -22.86 13.01
N GLN A 184 -10.32 -23.73 12.58
CA GLN A 184 -10.67 -25.10 12.17
C GLN A 184 -11.17 -25.95 13.34
N SER A 185 -10.67 -25.71 14.56
CA SER A 185 -11.08 -26.44 15.76
C SER A 185 -12.44 -26.02 16.35
N MET A 186 -12.96 -24.86 15.96
CA MET A 186 -14.24 -24.32 16.42
C MET A 186 -15.43 -25.15 15.91
N ASN A 187 -16.48 -25.26 16.74
CA ASN A 187 -17.78 -25.71 16.27
C ASN A 187 -18.53 -24.59 15.53
N ASP A 188 -19.67 -24.90 14.92
CA ASP A 188 -20.42 -23.93 14.12
C ASP A 188 -20.97 -22.75 14.95
N GLY A 189 -21.36 -22.99 16.20
CA GLY A 189 -21.82 -21.93 17.11
C GLY A 189 -20.70 -20.93 17.47
N ASP A 190 -19.49 -21.42 17.72
CA ASP A 190 -18.31 -20.56 17.95
C ASP A 190 -17.99 -19.72 16.70
N ARG A 191 -18.08 -20.31 15.50
CA ARG A 191 -17.86 -19.58 14.23
C ARG A 191 -18.95 -18.54 13.98
N GLU A 192 -20.21 -18.85 14.30
CA GLU A 192 -21.30 -17.88 14.22
C GLU A 192 -21.06 -16.69 15.14
N ILE A 193 -20.59 -16.93 16.38
CA ILE A 193 -20.18 -15.86 17.31
C ILE A 193 -19.09 -14.97 16.69
N VAL A 194 -18.04 -15.57 16.13
CA VAL A 194 -16.95 -14.81 15.49
C VAL A 194 -17.45 -13.97 14.30
N MET A 195 -18.25 -14.59 13.43
CA MET A 195 -18.80 -13.94 12.24
C MET A 195 -19.90 -12.90 12.54
N ALA A 196 -20.54 -12.97 13.69
CA ALA A 196 -21.53 -11.99 14.14
C ALA A 196 -20.88 -10.70 14.63
N ARG A 197 -19.74 -10.79 15.34
CA ARG A 197 -19.00 -9.63 15.85
C ARG A 197 -18.54 -8.68 14.75
N GLY A 198 -18.20 -9.20 13.58
CA GLY A 198 -17.79 -8.40 12.42
C GLY A 198 -18.91 -7.58 11.75
N ARG A 199 -20.17 -7.69 12.21
CA ARG A 199 -21.34 -7.03 11.57
C ARG A 199 -21.90 -5.83 12.33
N GLU A 200 -21.15 -5.27 13.29
CA GLU A 200 -21.42 -4.02 14.05
C GLU A 200 -22.78 -3.88 14.80
N GLU A 201 -23.75 -4.79 14.64
CA GLU A 201 -25.13 -4.56 15.10
C GLU A 201 -25.63 -5.44 16.28
N ALA A 202 -24.74 -6.12 17.04
CA ALA A 202 -25.19 -6.94 18.18
C ALA A 202 -24.34 -6.71 19.45
N GLU A 203 -25.00 -6.74 20.62
CA GLU A 203 -24.30 -6.95 21.89
C GLU A 203 -23.44 -8.22 21.77
N PRO A 204 -22.17 -8.20 22.22
CA PRO A 204 -21.30 -9.35 22.06
C PRO A 204 -21.91 -10.54 22.81
N PRO A 205 -22.20 -11.66 22.13
CA PRO A 205 -22.67 -12.86 22.80
C PRO A 205 -21.64 -13.32 23.85
N GLU A 206 -22.09 -14.08 24.85
CA GLU A 206 -21.16 -14.75 25.77
C GLU A 206 -20.12 -15.53 24.96
N THR A 207 -18.85 -15.23 25.20
CA THR A 207 -17.74 -15.89 24.49
C THR A 207 -17.48 -17.25 25.10
N THR A 208 -17.09 -18.20 24.25
CA THR A 208 -16.58 -19.50 24.68
C THR A 208 -15.04 -19.44 24.77
N PRO A 209 -14.38 -20.36 25.49
CA PRO A 209 -12.91 -20.41 25.52
C PRO A 209 -12.26 -20.56 24.13
N ALA A 210 -12.95 -21.18 23.17
CA ALA A 210 -12.46 -21.29 21.80
C ALA A 210 -12.49 -19.93 21.09
N VAL A 211 -13.58 -19.16 21.27
CA VAL A 211 -13.73 -17.79 20.77
C VAL A 211 -12.69 -16.86 21.39
N ASP A 212 -12.49 -16.94 22.72
CA ASP A 212 -11.47 -16.14 23.42
C ASP A 212 -10.05 -16.45 22.90
N ARG A 213 -9.74 -17.74 22.67
CA ARG A 213 -8.45 -18.13 22.09
C ARG A 213 -8.26 -17.54 20.69
N TYR A 214 -9.28 -17.61 19.83
CA TYR A 214 -9.21 -17.07 18.47
C TYR A 214 -8.89 -15.57 18.49
N TYR A 215 -9.66 -14.77 19.24
CA TYR A 215 -9.42 -13.33 19.35
C TYR A 215 -8.10 -12.99 20.04
N GLY A 216 -7.65 -13.82 20.99
CA GLY A 216 -6.35 -13.67 21.61
C GLY A 216 -5.18 -13.86 20.62
N ILE A 217 -5.32 -14.74 19.63
CA ILE A 217 -4.33 -14.91 18.56
C ILE A 217 -4.45 -13.78 17.54
N GLU A 218 -5.67 -13.37 17.17
CA GLU A 218 -5.92 -12.24 16.26
C GLU A 218 -5.29 -10.94 16.78
N ALA A 219 -5.49 -10.62 18.07
CA ALA A 219 -4.85 -9.45 18.69
C ALA A 219 -3.31 -9.52 18.67
N GLN A 220 -2.73 -10.72 18.81
CA GLN A 220 -1.28 -10.90 18.69
C GLN A 220 -0.80 -10.72 17.24
N LEU A 221 -1.56 -11.19 16.26
CA LEU A 221 -1.28 -10.95 14.84
C LEU A 221 -1.27 -9.46 14.52
N GLU A 222 -2.30 -8.74 14.99
CA GLU A 222 -2.41 -7.30 14.85
C GLU A 222 -1.25 -6.57 15.50
N ALA A 223 -0.87 -6.95 16.73
CA ALA A 223 0.26 -6.35 17.42
C ALA A 223 1.57 -6.53 16.64
N VAL A 224 1.88 -7.75 16.18
CA VAL A 224 3.09 -7.99 15.37
C VAL A 224 3.05 -7.16 14.08
N TYR A 225 1.90 -7.11 13.41
CA TYR A 225 1.76 -6.41 12.14
C TYR A 225 1.87 -4.89 12.30
N PHE A 226 1.07 -4.28 13.18
CA PHE A 226 0.95 -2.84 13.32
C PHE A 226 2.03 -2.22 14.20
N GLU A 227 2.64 -2.96 15.11
CA GLU A 227 3.67 -2.42 16.01
C GLU A 227 5.09 -2.74 15.55
N GLN A 228 5.30 -3.85 14.82
CA GLN A 228 6.65 -4.26 14.41
C GLN A 228 6.86 -4.13 12.90
N LEU A 229 6.00 -4.73 12.08
CA LEU A 229 6.20 -4.82 10.63
C LEU A 229 5.91 -3.50 9.90
N ARG A 230 4.68 -3.00 9.99
CA ARG A 230 4.21 -1.83 9.24
C ARG A 230 4.95 -0.52 9.57
N PRO A 231 5.29 -0.21 10.84
CA PRO A 231 5.97 1.05 11.16
C PRO A 231 7.30 1.22 10.45
N GLY A 232 8.05 0.12 10.27
CA GLY A 232 9.32 0.13 9.53
C GLY A 232 9.14 0.52 8.07
N GLU A 233 8.07 0.06 7.41
CA GLU A 233 7.78 0.43 6.02
C GLU A 233 7.34 1.90 5.89
N LEU A 234 6.51 2.40 6.80
CA LEU A 234 6.13 3.82 6.83
C LEU A 234 7.31 4.75 7.10
N ALA A 235 8.25 4.33 7.95
CA ALA A 235 9.47 5.09 8.22
C ALA A 235 10.34 5.25 6.96
N LYS A 236 10.45 4.22 6.12
CA LYS A 236 11.18 4.30 4.84
C LYS A 236 10.55 5.32 3.89
N ILE A 237 9.22 5.30 3.77
CA ILE A 237 8.47 6.25 2.93
C ILE A 237 8.71 7.69 3.41
N ARG A 238 8.59 7.92 4.72
CA ARG A 238 8.81 9.25 5.33
C ARG A 238 10.24 9.73 5.11
N SER A 239 11.24 8.87 5.33
CA SER A 239 12.65 9.20 5.09
C SER A 239 12.91 9.61 3.64
N ALA A 240 12.32 8.91 2.67
CA ALA A 240 12.47 9.27 1.26
C ALA A 240 11.77 10.58 0.89
N LEU A 241 10.64 10.89 1.54
CA LEU A 241 9.95 12.17 1.40
C LEU A 241 10.72 13.33 2.03
N ASP A 242 11.40 13.11 3.15
CA ASP A 242 12.29 14.10 3.76
C ASP A 242 13.51 14.38 2.87
N GLU A 243 14.09 13.35 2.25
CA GLU A 243 15.15 13.50 1.26
C GLU A 243 14.68 14.29 0.02
N LEU A 244 13.48 14.01 -0.47
CA LEU A 244 12.86 14.77 -1.56
C LEU A 244 12.69 16.25 -1.16
N ARG A 245 12.24 16.52 0.06
CA ARG A 245 12.11 17.88 0.58
C ARG A 245 13.45 18.62 0.61
N VAL A 246 14.51 17.96 1.08
CA VAL A 246 15.86 18.54 1.09
C VAL A 246 16.36 18.83 -0.33
N LEU A 247 16.15 17.90 -1.26
CA LEU A 247 16.48 18.09 -2.67
C LEU A 247 15.80 19.32 -3.28
N LEU A 248 14.53 19.53 -2.92
CA LEU A 248 13.74 20.65 -3.41
C LEU A 248 14.11 21.99 -2.76
N ALA A 249 14.66 21.97 -1.54
CA ALA A 249 15.05 23.17 -0.77
C ALA A 249 16.50 23.64 -0.99
N GLY A 250 17.36 22.83 -1.61
CA GLY A 250 18.80 23.07 -1.78
C GLY A 250 19.20 24.18 -2.77
N GLN A 251 18.55 25.35 -2.70
CA GLN A 251 19.00 26.62 -3.30
C GLN A 251 19.03 27.74 -2.25
#